data_AF-A0A0R2W169-F1
#
_entry.id   AF-A0A0R2W169-F1
#
_cell.length_a   1.000
_cell.length_b   1.000
_cell.length_c   1.000
_cell.angle_alpha   90.00
_cell.angle_beta   90.00
_cell.angle_gamma   90.00
#
_symmetry.space_group_name_H-M   'P 1'
#
loop_
_entity.id
_entity.type
_entity.pdbx_description
1 polymer ?
#
loop_
_entity_poly.entity_id
_entity_poly.type
_entity_poly.pdbx_seq_one_letter_code
_entity_poly.pdbx_strand_id
1 'polypeptide(L)' 'MSQSYTYVSRPVILSELGISKYTWLRWAQINDDFPRPLLNSGRVPVYRREDIDAWLSGAKVEGV' A
#
# COMPACT_ATOMS: atom_id res chain seq x y z
N MET A 1 14.99 -5.27 15.15
CA MET A 1 13.67 -4.68 15.50
C MET A 1 13.31 -3.72 14.38
N SER A 2 12.45 -4.13 13.46
CA SER A 2 12.01 -3.26 12.36
C SER A 2 11.04 -2.23 12.94
N GLN A 3 11.39 -0.95 12.83
CA GLN A 3 10.52 0.13 13.27
C GLN A 3 9.30 0.17 12.34
N SER A 4 8.13 -0.25 12.84
CA SER A 4 6.88 -0.19 12.07
C SER A 4 6.42 1.26 12.01
N TYR A 5 6.80 1.96 10.93
CA TYR A 5 6.25 3.28 10.64
C TYR A 5 4.78 3.15 10.24
N THR A 6 3.92 3.97 10.84
CA THR A 6 2.48 4.01 10.53
C THR A 6 2.20 4.32 9.06
N TYR A 7 3.11 5.03 8.40
CA TYR A 7 2.98 5.45 7.01
C TYR A 7 4.17 4.98 6.18
N VAL A 8 3.91 4.58 4.94
CA VAL A 8 4.91 4.03 4.03
C VAL A 8 4.70 4.57 2.62
N SER A 9 5.79 4.95 1.95
CA SER A 9 5.72 5.46 0.57
C SER A 9 5.76 4.29 -0.44
N ARG A 10 5.16 4.48 -1.62
CA ARG A 10 5.17 3.46 -2.68
C ARG A 10 6.58 2.91 -2.98
N PRO A 11 7.64 3.72 -3.14
CA PRO A 11 8.98 3.19 -3.42
C PRO A 11 9.49 2.24 -2.34
N VAL A 12 9.17 2.51 -1.06
CA VAL A 12 9.55 1.63 0.05
C VAL A 12 8.78 0.32 -0.03
N ILE A 13 7.45 0.37 -0.25
CA ILE A 13 6.63 -0.84 -0.41
C ILE A 13 7.14 -1.71 -1.56
N LEU A 14 7.43 -1.11 -2.73
CA LEU A 14 7.95 -1.82 -3.89
C LEU A 14 9.29 -2.51 -3.58
N SER A 15 10.16 -1.81 -2.85
CA SER A 15 11.47 -2.34 -2.44
C SER A 15 11.33 -3.51 -1.46
N GLU A 16 10.42 -3.42 -0.49
CA GLU A 16 10.21 -4.46 0.52
C GLU A 16 9.56 -5.72 -0.07
N LEU A 17 8.62 -5.55 -1.00
CA LEU A 17 7.95 -6.65 -1.69
C LEU A 17 8.78 -7.22 -2.86
N GLY A 18 9.85 -6.53 -3.28
CA GLY A 18 10.65 -6.93 -4.43
C GLY A 18 9.89 -6.90 -5.76
N ILE A 19 8.89 -6.02 -5.90
CA ILE A 19 8.02 -5.96 -7.08
C ILE A 19 8.23 -4.69 -7.90
N SER A 20 7.84 -4.77 -9.18
CA SER A 20 7.88 -3.61 -10.06
C SER A 20 6.73 -2.64 -9.80
N LYS A 21 6.93 -1.37 -10.18
CA LYS A 21 5.86 -0.37 -10.22
C LYS A 21 4.66 -0.82 -11.08
N TYR A 22 4.91 -1.56 -12.17
CA TYR A 22 3.83 -2.03 -13.06
C TYR A 22 2.95 -3.08 -12.38
N THR A 23 3.55 -3.98 -11.61
CA THR A 23 2.82 -4.95 -10.78
C THR A 23 1.88 -4.23 -9.82
N TRP A 24 2.39 -3.22 -9.11
CA TRP A 24 1.60 -2.40 -8.20
C TRP A 24 0.45 -1.68 -8.87
N LEU A 25 0.70 -1.03 -10.02
CA LEU A 25 -0.34 -0.35 -10.77
C LEU A 25 -1.41 -1.31 -11.30
N ARG A 26 -1.01 -2.52 -11.70
CA ARG A 26 -1.94 -3.56 -12.13
C ARG A 26 -2.82 -4.03 -10.98
N TRP A 27 -2.27 -4.21 -9.78
CA TRP A 27 -3.08 -4.53 -8.60
C TRP A 27 -4.08 -3.42 -8.27
N ALA A 28 -3.66 -2.16 -8.33
CA ALA A 28 -4.53 -1.01 -8.14
C ALA A 28 -5.64 -0.88 -9.20
N GLN A 29 -5.43 -1.46 -10.39
CA GLN A 29 -6.41 -1.43 -11.48
C GLN A 29 -7.43 -2.56 -11.39
N ILE A 30 -7.03 -3.75 -10.95
CA ILE A 30 -7.87 -4.95 -11.01
C ILE A 30 -8.58 -5.27 -9.70
N ASN A 31 -8.14 -4.71 -8.56
CA ASN A 31 -8.75 -4.96 -7.26
C ASN A 31 -9.46 -3.69 -6.77
N ASP A 32 -10.76 -3.76 -6.56
CA ASP A 32 -11.57 -2.63 -6.08
C ASP A 32 -11.21 -2.22 -4.63
N ASP A 33 -10.80 -3.20 -3.83
CA ASP A 33 -10.34 -3.09 -2.45
C ASP A 33 -8.84 -2.75 -2.30
N PHE A 34 -8.17 -2.38 -3.40
CA PHE A 34 -6.77 -1.97 -3.32
C PHE A 34 -6.57 -0.74 -2.41
N PRO A 35 -5.55 -0.74 -1.54
CA PRO A 35 -5.31 0.37 -0.62
C PRO A 35 -5.17 1.70 -1.35
N ARG A 36 -5.86 2.72 -0.84
CA ARG A 36 -5.80 4.07 -1.42
C ARG A 36 -4.66 4.86 -0.78
N PRO A 37 -3.92 5.66 -1.57
CA PRO A 37 -2.95 6.56 -1.01
C PRO A 37 -3.66 7.67 -0.22
N LEU A 38 -2.97 8.21 0.78
CA LEU A 38 -3.43 9.36 1.54
C LEU A 38 -3.71 10.55 0.62
N LEU A 39 -4.81 11.24 0.90
CA LEU A 39 -5.13 12.51 0.25
C LEU A 39 -3.97 13.49 0.48
N ASN A 40 -3.62 14.24 -0.57
CA ASN A 40 -2.55 15.24 -0.54
C ASN A 40 -1.12 14.69 -0.31
N SER A 41 -0.84 13.41 -0.59
CA SER A 41 0.53 12.85 -0.54
C SER A 41 1.49 13.43 -1.60
N GLY A 42 1.07 14.41 -2.39
CA GLY A 42 1.88 15.06 -3.42
C GLY A 42 2.27 14.11 -4.56
N ARG A 43 3.52 14.18 -5.02
CA ARG A 43 4.01 13.40 -6.18
C ARG A 43 4.28 11.92 -5.88
N VAL A 44 4.51 11.58 -4.61
CA VAL A 44 4.83 10.21 -4.20
C VAL A 44 3.65 9.67 -3.37
N PRO A 45 2.94 8.64 -3.85
CA PRO A 45 1.86 8.03 -3.08
C PRO A 45 2.37 7.50 -1.73
N VAL A 46 1.70 7.90 -0.65
CA VAL A 46 1.94 7.42 0.71
C VAL A 46 0.70 6.67 1.18
N TYR A 47 0.90 5.55 1.85
CA TYR A 47 -0.14 4.64 2.33
C TYR A 47 0.00 4.47 3.84
N ARG A 48 -1.08 4.09 4.52
CA ARG A 48 -0.95 3.53 5.87
C ARG A 48 -0.42 2.12 5.77
N ARG A 49 0.52 1.78 6.63
CA ARG A 49 1.13 0.44 6.67
C ARG A 49 0.08 -0.64 6.90
N GLU A 50 -0.82 -0.38 7.85
CA GLU A 50 -1.90 -1.30 8.23
C GLU A 50 -2.82 -1.65 7.06
N ASP A 51 -3.17 -0.69 6.20
CA ASP A 51 -4.03 -0.94 5.03
C ASP A 51 -3.33 -1.85 4.02
N ILE A 52 -2.02 -1.65 3.80
CA ILE A 52 -1.22 -2.51 2.92
C ILE A 52 -1.12 -3.93 3.48
N ASP A 53 -0.81 -4.05 4.77
CA ASP A 53 -0.64 -5.35 5.43
C ASP A 53 -1.97 -6.12 5.49
N ALA A 54 -3.08 -5.42 5.78
CA ALA A 54 -4.42 -5.99 5.77
C ALA A 54 -4.78 -6.52 4.37
N TRP A 55 -4.58 -5.70 3.33
CA TRP A 55 -4.84 -6.12 1.95
C TRP A 55 -3.98 -7.32 1.52
N LEU A 56 -2.68 -7.31 1.82
CA LEU A 56 -1.77 -8.42 1.49
C LEU A 56 -2.11 -9.71 2.23
N SER A 57 -2.59 -9.61 3.47
CA SER A 57 -3.01 -10.76 4.27
C SER A 57 -4.35 -11.36 3.81
N GLY A 58 -5.10 -10.68 2.94
CA GLY A 58 -6.45 -11.07 2.55
C GLY A 58 -7.49 -10.87 3.67
N ALA A 59 -7.12 -10.19 4.75
CA ALA A 59 -8.06 -9.78 5.77
C ALA A 59 -8.98 -8.71 5.18
N LYS A 60 -10.30 -8.93 5.24
CA LYS A 60 -11.29 -7.90 4.90
C LYS A 60 -10.99 -6.65 5.72
N VAL A 61 -10.64 -5.55 5.04
CA VAL A 61 -10.63 -4.22 5.66
C VAL A 61 -12.09 -3.86 5.89
N GLU A 62 -12.62 -4.16 7.08
CA GLU A 62 -13.96 -3.72 7.45
C GLU A 62 -13.92 -2.19 7.59
N GLY A 63 -14.49 -1.52 6.59
CA GLY A 63 -14.54 -0.07 6.51
C GLY A 63 -15.29 0.56 7.67
N VAL A 64 -14.78 1.73 8.07
CA VAL A 64 -15.54 2.78 8.76
C VAL A 64 -15.73 3.93 7.78
#